data_AF-A0A368TE37-F1
#
_entry.id   AF-A0A368TE37-F1
#
_cell.length_a   1.000
_cell.length_b   1.000
_cell.length_c   1.000
_cell.angle_alpha   90.00
_cell.angle_beta   90.00
_cell.angle_gamma   90.00
#
_symmetry.space_group_name_H-M   'P 1'
#
loop_
_entity.id
_entity.type
_entity.pdbx_description
1 polymer ?
#
loop_
_entity_poly.entity_id
_entity_poly.type
_entity_poly.pdbx_seq_one_letter_code
_entity_poly.pdbx_strand_id
1 'polypeptide(L)'
;MSKQKEMYIKEHNLDSGLMVAVCDTELVGKCFVDGELKLEITEGFYKGEEVTEREVIASLKLATIANLVGKRAIKCAVDNNFIADANVIFVDGVPHAQMVKF
;
A
#
# COMPACT_ATOMS: atom_id res chain seq x y z
N MET A 1 2.00 24.97 -3.02
CA MET A 1 2.72 23.94 -2.26
C MET A 1 2.70 22.67 -3.09
N SER A 2 3.82 22.29 -3.68
CA SER A 2 3.94 21.04 -4.44
C SER A 2 3.62 19.89 -3.50
N LYS A 3 2.57 19.10 -3.77
CA LYS A 3 2.30 17.89 -3.01
C LYS A 3 3.46 16.93 -3.27
N GLN A 4 4.26 16.68 -2.24
CA GLN A 4 5.42 15.80 -2.34
C GLN A 4 4.91 14.39 -2.61
N LYS A 5 5.43 13.75 -3.67
CA LYS A 5 5.10 12.37 -4.01
C LYS A 5 5.97 11.48 -3.14
N GLU A 6 5.38 10.86 -2.12
CA GLU A 6 6.09 10.10 -1.09
C GLU A 6 5.63 8.64 -1.01
N MET A 7 4.82 8.20 -1.97
CA MET A 7 4.38 6.82 -2.11
C MET A 7 4.56 6.37 -3.55
N TYR A 8 4.94 5.11 -3.74
CA TYR A 8 4.79 4.41 -5.00
C TYR A 8 3.41 3.77 -5.09
N ILE A 9 2.85 3.75 -6.30
CA ILE A 9 1.70 2.92 -6.65
C ILE A 9 2.03 2.03 -7.83
N LYS A 10 1.56 0.78 -7.79
CA LYS A 10 1.61 -0.14 -8.92
C LYS A 10 0.27 -0.81 -9.11
N GLU A 11 -0.26 -0.68 -10.32
CA GLU A 11 -1.55 -1.23 -10.70
C GLU A 11 -1.36 -2.51 -11.53
N HIS A 12 -2.12 -3.54 -11.18
CA HIS A 12 -2.15 -4.82 -11.84
C HIS A 12 -3.58 -5.15 -12.25
N ASN A 13 -3.81 -5.25 -13.56
CA ASN A 13 -5.10 -5.71 -14.08
C ASN A 13 -5.18 -7.23 -13.95
N LEU A 14 -6.20 -7.71 -13.26
CA LEU A 14 -6.52 -9.12 -13.09
C LEU A 14 -7.89 -9.38 -13.74
N ASP A 15 -8.19 -10.65 -14.04
CA ASP A 15 -9.53 -11.03 -14.50
C ASP A 15 -10.61 -10.71 -13.47
N SER A 16 -10.24 -10.71 -12.18
CA SER A 16 -11.10 -10.36 -11.05
C SER A 16 -11.13 -8.85 -10.71
N GLY A 17 -10.60 -7.99 -11.59
CA GLY A 17 -10.57 -6.54 -11.39
C GLY A 17 -9.17 -5.97 -11.14
N LEU A 18 -9.10 -4.82 -10.47
CA LEU A 18 -7.86 -4.07 -10.28
C LEU A 18 -7.19 -4.41 -8.94
N MET A 19 -5.94 -4.87 -8.97
CA MET A 19 -5.08 -4.97 -7.80
C MET A 19 -4.11 -3.78 -7.74
N VAL A 20 -4.01 -3.15 -6.57
CA VAL A 20 -3.17 -1.98 -6.34
C VAL A 20 -2.16 -2.25 -5.23
N ALA A 21 -0.88 -2.11 -5.51
CA ALA A 21 0.16 -2.08 -4.49
C ALA A 21 0.56 -0.63 -4.20
N VAL A 22 0.56 -0.23 -2.93
CA VAL A 22 0.97 1.11 -2.48
C VAL A 22 2.02 0.97 -1.39
N CYS A 23 3.12 1.71 -1.53
CA CYS A 23 4.23 1.66 -0.59
C CYS A 23 4.85 3.03 -0.35
N ASP A 24 5.17 3.35 0.89
CA ASP A 24 6.05 4.47 1.24
C ASP A 24 7.41 4.32 0.52
N THR A 25 7.88 5.35 -0.20
CA THR A 25 8.98 5.23 -1.17
C THR A 25 10.29 4.73 -0.55
N GLU A 26 10.59 5.09 0.70
CA GLU A 26 11.79 4.68 1.44
C GLU A 26 11.80 3.20 1.86
N LEU A 27 10.70 2.47 1.69
CA LEU A 27 10.60 1.08 2.09
C LEU A 27 10.91 0.10 0.95
N VAL A 28 10.90 0.56 -0.30
CA VAL A 28 11.20 -0.27 -1.47
C VAL A 28 12.60 -0.86 -1.37
N GLY A 29 12.73 -2.15 -1.69
CA GLY A 29 13.96 -2.93 -1.61
C GLY A 29 14.29 -3.45 -0.21
N LYS A 30 13.48 -3.16 0.81
CA LYS A 30 13.67 -3.67 2.17
C LYS A 30 12.89 -4.96 2.42
N CYS A 31 13.37 -5.70 3.42
CA CYS A 31 12.72 -6.89 3.96
C CYS A 31 12.64 -6.76 5.47
N PHE A 32 11.46 -7.03 6.03
CA PHE A 32 11.17 -6.98 7.45
C PHE A 32 10.70 -8.36 7.92
N VAL A 33 11.13 -8.78 9.12
CA VAL A 33 10.82 -10.11 9.66
C VAL A 33 10.43 -9.96 11.12
N ASP A 34 9.27 -10.52 11.49
CA ASP A 34 8.77 -10.54 12.86
C ASP A 34 8.15 -11.91 13.17
N GLY A 35 8.89 -12.74 13.90
CA GLY A 35 8.55 -14.15 14.10
C GLY A 35 8.44 -14.90 12.78
N GLU A 36 7.23 -15.39 12.48
CA GLU A 36 6.92 -16.11 11.24
C GLU A 36 6.50 -15.18 10.08
N LEU A 37 6.26 -13.90 10.37
CA LEU A 37 5.85 -12.93 9.35
C LEU A 37 7.08 -12.40 8.61
N LYS A 38 7.02 -12.43 7.28
CA LYS A 38 8.01 -11.84 6.39
C LYS A 38 7.32 -10.86 5.44
N LEU A 39 7.76 -9.60 5.47
CA LEU A 39 7.30 -8.55 4.57
C LEU A 39 8.46 -8.14 3.66
N GLU A 40 8.43 -8.62 2.42
CA GLU A 40 9.45 -8.33 1.41
C GLU A 40 8.92 -7.34 0.37
N ILE A 41 9.51 -6.14 0.34
CA ILE A 41 8.99 -5.01 -0.45
C ILE A 41 9.81 -4.90 -1.74
N THR A 42 9.64 -5.90 -2.60
CA THR A 42 10.42 -5.99 -3.85
C THR A 42 10.10 -4.84 -4.80
N GLU A 43 11.10 -4.37 -5.55
CA GLU A 43 10.86 -3.34 -6.58
C GLU A 43 9.86 -3.84 -7.64
N GLY A 44 9.96 -5.12 -8.01
CA GLY A 44 9.09 -5.75 -9.00
C GLY A 44 7.60 -5.69 -8.63
N PHE A 45 7.27 -5.73 -7.33
CA PHE A 45 5.89 -5.68 -6.87
C PHE A 45 5.44 -4.27 -6.45
N TYR A 46 6.27 -3.52 -5.71
CA TYR A 46 5.86 -2.26 -5.09
C TYR A 46 6.34 -0.99 -5.81
N LYS A 47 7.41 -1.05 -6.60
CA LYS A 47 7.95 0.14 -7.28
C LYS A 47 7.20 0.37 -8.58
N GLY A 48 6.39 1.43 -8.61
CA GLY A 48 5.68 1.91 -9.78
C GLY A 48 5.78 3.43 -9.88
N GLU A 49 4.66 4.11 -10.11
CA GLU A 49 4.64 5.56 -10.24
C GLU A 49 4.72 6.25 -8.87
N GLU A 50 5.50 7.32 -8.76
CA GLU A 50 5.44 8.18 -7.57
C GLU A 50 4.14 8.97 -7.60
N VAL A 51 3.41 8.93 -6.48
CA VAL A 51 2.07 9.50 -6.37
C VAL A 51 1.85 10.25 -5.08
N THR A 52 0.86 11.14 -5.14
CA THR A 52 0.29 11.84 -4.01
C THR A 52 -0.82 11.01 -3.36
N GLU A 53 -1.19 11.34 -2.13
CA GLU A 53 -2.34 10.74 -1.43
C GLU A 53 -3.64 10.79 -2.26
N ARG A 54 -3.86 11.88 -3.01
CA ARG A 54 -5.06 12.04 -3.85
C ARG A 54 -5.12 10.98 -4.96
N GLU A 55 -3.98 10.70 -5.58
CA GLU A 55 -3.87 9.70 -6.65
C GLU A 55 -4.03 8.28 -6.08
N VAL A 56 -3.46 8.01 -4.90
CA VAL A 56 -3.69 6.75 -4.16
C VAL A 56 -5.18 6.53 -3.89
N ILE A 57 -5.88 7.53 -3.33
CA ILE A 57 -7.32 7.44 -3.05
C ILE A 57 -8.12 7.16 -4.33
N ALA A 58 -7.77 7.80 -5.45
CA ALA A 58 -8.45 7.59 -6.72
C ALA A 58 -8.32 6.13 -7.20
N SER A 59 -7.13 5.56 -7.11
CA SER A 59 -6.86 4.16 -7.47
C SER A 59 -7.55 3.16 -6.52
N LEU A 60 -7.47 3.39 -5.19
CA LEU A 60 -8.12 2.53 -4.19
C LEU A 60 -9.65 2.46 -4.31
N LYS A 61 -10.29 3.49 -4.88
CA LYS A 61 -11.74 3.46 -5.18
C LYS A 61 -12.09 2.45 -6.26
N LEU A 62 -11.20 2.23 -7.23
CA LEU A 62 -11.39 1.32 -8.35
C LEU A 62 -10.86 -0.09 -8.06
N ALA A 63 -9.96 -0.22 -7.08
CA ALA A 63 -9.33 -1.47 -6.71
C ALA A 63 -10.31 -2.49 -6.10
N THR A 64 -10.24 -3.74 -6.55
CA THR A 64 -10.82 -4.91 -5.87
C THR A 64 -9.87 -5.47 -4.83
N ILE A 65 -8.56 -5.35 -5.03
CA ILE A 65 -7.54 -5.76 -4.06
C ILE A 65 -6.55 -4.61 -3.85
N ALA A 66 -6.15 -4.34 -2.61
CA ALA A 66 -5.02 -3.47 -2.36
C ALA A 66 -4.06 -3.99 -1.29
N ASN A 67 -2.76 -3.91 -1.57
CA ASN A 67 -1.68 -4.19 -0.64
C ASN A 67 -1.02 -2.87 -0.25
N LEU A 68 -1.10 -2.50 1.03
CA LEU A 68 -0.66 -1.21 1.56
C LEU A 68 0.48 -1.44 2.54
N VAL A 69 1.60 -0.75 2.36
CA VAL A 69 2.78 -0.85 3.24
C VAL A 69 3.34 0.52 3.57
N GLY A 70 3.60 0.78 4.85
CA GLY A 70 4.19 2.02 5.32
C GLY A 70 3.18 2.98 5.96
N LYS A 71 3.71 3.93 6.72
CA LYS A 71 2.91 4.79 7.60
C LYS A 71 1.99 5.70 6.80
N ARG A 72 2.47 6.27 5.68
CA ARG A 72 1.66 7.19 4.87
C ARG A 72 0.62 6.43 4.05
N ALA A 73 0.99 5.30 3.45
CA ALA A 73 0.05 4.43 2.75
C ALA A 73 -1.10 3.95 3.66
N ILE A 74 -0.78 3.47 4.86
CA ILE A 74 -1.78 2.98 5.81
C ILE A 74 -2.66 4.11 6.35
N LYS A 75 -2.07 5.25 6.74
CA LYS A 75 -2.82 6.41 7.19
C LYS A 75 -3.82 6.89 6.12
N CYS A 76 -3.38 6.98 4.86
CA CYS A 76 -4.23 7.31 3.72
C CYS A 76 -5.44 6.35 3.62
N ALA A 77 -5.20 5.05 3.75
CA ALA A 77 -6.25 4.05 3.62
C ALA A 77 -7.25 4.09 4.79
N VAL A 78 -6.76 4.26 6.01
CA VAL A 78 -7.59 4.37 7.23
C VAL A 78 -8.45 5.64 7.20
N ASP A 79 -7.82 6.80 6.99
CA ASP A 79 -8.53 8.10 7.02
C ASP A 79 -9.65 8.19 5.99
N ASN A 80 -9.54 7.41 4.91
CA ASN A 80 -10.51 7.35 3.82
C ASN A 80 -11.39 6.09 3.86
N ASN A 81 -11.41 5.34 4.97
CA ASN A 81 -12.25 4.16 5.22
C ASN A 81 -12.06 2.99 4.23
N PHE A 82 -10.88 2.85 3.63
CA PHE A 82 -10.52 1.67 2.84
C PHE A 82 -10.07 0.50 3.72
N ILE A 83 -9.53 0.79 4.90
CA ILE A 83 -9.06 -0.18 5.90
C ILE A 83 -9.57 0.27 7.27
N ALA A 84 -9.98 -0.67 8.12
CA ALA A 84 -10.24 -0.39 9.53
C ALA A 84 -8.93 -0.47 10.33
N ASP A 85 -8.72 0.42 11.30
CA ASP A 85 -7.51 0.45 12.14
C ASP A 85 -7.17 -0.91 12.76
N ALA A 86 -8.19 -1.66 13.20
CA ALA A 86 -8.05 -2.98 13.79
C ALA A 86 -7.49 -4.04 12.82
N ASN A 87 -7.50 -3.78 11.51
CA ASN A 87 -7.00 -4.68 10.48
C ASN A 87 -5.57 -4.33 10.02
N VAL A 88 -4.92 -3.35 10.66
CA VAL A 88 -3.52 -3.02 10.41
C VAL A 88 -2.64 -3.92 11.27
N ILE A 89 -1.75 -4.67 10.63
CA ILE A 89 -0.70 -5.43 11.31
C ILE A 89 0.63 -4.69 11.24
N PHE A 90 1.56 -5.06 12.10
CA PHE A 90 2.92 -4.55 12.09
C PHE A 90 3.89 -5.70 11.91
N VAL A 91 4.86 -5.53 11.01
CA VAL A 91 5.97 -6.47 10.81
C VAL A 91 7.25 -5.70 11.06
N ASP A 92 7.94 -5.99 12.16
CA ASP A 92 9.15 -5.27 12.60
C ASP A 92 8.91 -3.73 12.67
N GLY A 93 7.76 -3.36 13.22
CA GLY A 93 7.33 -1.96 13.35
C GLY A 93 6.84 -1.28 12.06
N VAL A 94 6.85 -1.97 10.92
CA VAL A 94 6.31 -1.46 9.64
C VAL A 94 4.83 -1.82 9.52
N PRO A 95 3.93 -0.83 9.39
CA PRO A 95 2.51 -1.11 9.26
C PRO A 95 2.17 -1.66 7.87
N HIS A 96 1.30 -2.65 7.84
CA HIS A 96 0.81 -3.31 6.63
C HIS A 96 -0.68 -3.64 6.76
N ALA A 97 -1.40 -3.56 5.65
CA ALA A 97 -2.79 -4.01 5.56
C ALA A 97 -3.14 -4.44 4.14
N GLN A 98 -4.18 -5.25 4.04
CA GLN A 98 -4.76 -5.66 2.77
C GLN A 98 -6.26 -5.34 2.74
N MET A 99 -6.71 -4.83 1.60
CA MET A 99 -8.12 -4.60 1.29
C MET A 99 -8.55 -5.61 0.24
N VAL A 100 -9.72 -6.22 0.43
CA VAL A 100 -10.38 -7.05 -0.59
C VAL A 100 -11.85 -6.63 -0.69
N LYS A 101 -12.32 -6.35 -1.90
CA LYS A 101 -13.70 -5.99 -2.24
C LYS A 101 -14.22 -6.99 -3.27
N PHE A 102 -15.44 -7.45 -3.06
CA PHE A 102 -16.20 -8.29 -4.00
C PHE A 102 -17.48 -7.58 -4.41
#